data_AF-A0A6V7HUT9-F1
#
_entry.id   AF-A0A6V7HUT9-F1
#
_cell.length_a   1.000
_cell.length_b   1.000
_cell.length_c   1.000
_cell.angle_alpha   90.00
_cell.angle_beta   90.00
_cell.angle_gamma   90.00
#
_symmetry.space_group_name_H-M   'P 1'
#
loop_
_entity.id
_entity.type
_entity.pdbx_description
1 polymer ?
#
loop_
_entity_poly.entity_id
_entity_poly.type
_entity_poly.pdbx_seq_one_letter_code
_entity_poly.pdbx_strand_id
1 'polypeptide(L)' 'ISRTDFIHSRNFIHRDIKPDNFLMGLGKKGNLVYIIDFGLAKKYRDARTHRHIPYRDNKNLTGTA' A
#
# COMPACT_ATOMS: atom_id res chain seq x y z
N ILE A 1 -0.62 11.01 -2.94
CA ILE A 1 -1.58 10.39 -3.90
C ILE A 1 -0.87 9.44 -4.87
N SER A 2 0.08 9.92 -5.69
CA SER A 2 0.76 9.10 -6.73
C SER A 2 1.39 7.77 -6.28
N ARG A 3 1.92 7.67 -5.06
CA ARG A 3 2.52 6.43 -4.55
C ARG A 3 1.50 5.34 -4.26
N THR A 4 0.36 5.71 -3.68
CA THR A 4 -0.75 4.78 -3.43
C THR A 4 -1.34 4.29 -4.75
N ASP A 5 -1.52 5.19 -5.72
CA ASP A 5 -1.97 4.82 -7.07
C ASP A 5 -1.00 3.86 -7.75
N PHE A 6 0.30 4.11 -7.61
CA PHE A 6 1.33 3.19 -8.10
C PHE A 6 1.20 1.80 -7.48
N ILE A 7 1.08 1.68 -6.15
CA ILE A 7 0.89 0.39 -5.47
C ILE A 7 -0.39 -0.30 -5.97
N HIS A 8 -1.48 0.44 -6.12
CA HIS A 8 -2.77 -0.08 -6.61
C HIS A 8 -2.70 -0.54 -8.07
N SER A 9 -1.96 0.17 -8.92
CA SER A 9 -1.70 -0.23 -10.31
C SER A 9 -0.96 -1.57 -10.40
N ARG A 10 -0.17 -1.91 -9.37
CA ARG A 10 0.52 -3.20 -9.23
C ARG A 10 -0.35 -4.29 -8.59
N ASN A 11 -1.65 -4.04 -8.41
CA ASN A 11 -2.65 -4.97 -7.85
C ASN A 11 -2.55 -5.22 -6.34
N PHE A 12 -1.83 -4.37 -5.60
CA PHE A 12 -1.68 -4.47 -4.14
C PHE A 12 -2.38 -3.32 -3.41
N ILE A 13 -2.75 -3.56 -2.16
CA ILE A 13 -3.12 -2.55 -1.16
C ILE A 13 -2.09 -2.62 -0.02
N HIS A 14 -1.67 -1.46 0.51
CA HIS A 14 -0.64 -1.39 1.56
C HIS A 14 -1.13 -1.90 2.93
N ARG A 15 -2.38 -1.56 3.28
CA ARG A 15 -3.06 -1.85 4.55
C ARG A 15 -2.50 -1.20 5.82
N ASP A 16 -1.33 -0.57 5.79
CA ASP A 16 -0.79 0.17 6.95
C ASP A 16 -0.30 1.57 6.53
N ILE A 17 -1.25 2.50 6.31
CA ILE A 17 -0.94 3.88 5.89
C ILE A 17 -0.84 4.75 7.14
N LYS A 18 0.38 5.17 7.47
CA LYS A 18 0.70 6.04 8.62
C LYS A 18 1.97 6.84 8.34
N PRO A 19 2.20 8.00 8.98
CA PRO A 19 3.36 8.86 8.72
C PRO A 19 4.70 8.13 8.79
N ASP A 20 4.87 7.21 9.73
CA ASP A 20 6.09 6.42 9.95
C ASP A 20 6.50 5.58 8.73
N ASN A 21 5.52 5.18 7.91
CA ASN A 21 5.76 4.41 6.68
C ASN A 21 6.07 5.31 5.47
N PHE A 22 6.20 6.62 5.66
CA PHE A 22 6.63 7.57 4.63
C PHE A 22 7.98 8.18 5.00
N LEU A 23 8.99 7.94 4.16
CA LEU A 23 10.33 8.47 4.35
C LEU A 23 10.70 9.44 3.23
N MET A 24 11.48 10.46 3.57
CA MET A 24 12.09 11.34 2.57
C MET A 24 13.36 10.69 2.01
N GLY A 25 13.62 10.91 0.73
CA GLY A 25 14.90 10.53 0.12
C GLY A 25 16.07 11.33 0.69
N LEU A 26 17.30 10.95 0.31
CA LEU A 26 18.52 11.64 0.73
C LEU A 26 19.13 12.48 -0.41
N GLY A 27 19.89 13.52 -0.05
CA GLY A 27 20.63 14.37 -0.99
C GLY A 27 19.74 14.96 -2.09
N LYS A 28 20.09 14.73 -3.36
CA LYS A 28 19.34 15.22 -4.54
C LYS A 28 17.89 14.69 -4.62
N LYS A 29 17.55 13.65 -3.86
CA LYS A 29 16.20 13.07 -3.78
C LYS A 29 15.46 13.49 -2.51
N GLY A 30 15.96 14.48 -1.77
CA GLY A 30 15.37 14.96 -0.51
C GLY A 30 13.92 15.43 -0.63
N ASN A 31 13.47 15.80 -1.82
CA ASN A 31 12.10 16.18 -2.12
C ASN A 31 11.19 14.99 -2.53
N LEU A 32 11.72 13.76 -2.60
CA LEU A 32 10.96 12.58 -2.97
C LEU A 32 10.49 11.83 -1.72
N VAL A 33 9.18 11.62 -1.62
CA VAL A 33 8.57 10.74 -0.62
C VAL A 33 8.59 9.29 -1.10
N TYR A 34 9.00 8.38 -0.22
CA TYR A 34 8.99 6.93 -0.38
C TYR A 34 7.95 6.32 0.57
N ILE A 35 7.30 5.24 0.12
CA ILE A 35 6.49 4.38 0.99
C ILE A 35 7.31 3.14 1.32
N ILE A 36 7.34 2.78 2.60
CA ILE A 36 8.03 1.60 3.14
C ILE A 36 7.05 0.70 3.91
N ASP A 37 7.56 -0.44 4.37
CA ASP A 37 6.85 -1.45 5.16
C ASP A 37 5.61 -2.07 4.48
N PHE A 38 5.88 -2.97 3.54
CA PHE A 38 4.86 -3.77 2.87
C PHE A 38 4.51 -5.06 3.64
N GLY A 39 4.88 -5.19 4.92
CA GLY A 39 4.65 -6.40 5.70
C GLY A 39 3.17 -6.79 5.82
N LEU A 40 2.29 -5.78 5.79
CA LEU A 40 0.83 -5.98 5.77
C LEU A 40 0.23 -5.86 4.36
N ALA A 41 1.02 -5.65 3.30
CA ALA A 41 0.47 -5.49 1.97
C ALA A 41 -0.25 -6.75 1.48
N LYS A 42 -1.26 -6.58 0.62
CA LYS A 42 -2.06 -7.70 0.11
C LYS A 42 -2.51 -7.46 -1.33
N LYS A 43 -2.51 -8.51 -2.16
CA LYS A 43 -3.16 -8.45 -3.48
C LYS A 43 -4.68 -8.28 -3.32
N TYR A 44 -5.23 -7.22 -3.92
CA TYR A 44 -6.67 -6.94 -3.87
C TYR A 44 -7.41 -7.34 -5.15
N ARG A 45 -6.69 -7.59 -6.25
CA ARG A 45 -7.26 -8.10 -7.49
C ARG A 45 -6.31 -9.07 -8.18
N ASP A 46 -6.88 -9.96 -8.97
CA ASP A 46 -6.11 -10.85 -9.85
C ASP A 46 -5.41 -10.05 -10.96
N ALA A 47 -4.18 -10.40 -11.30
CA ALA A 47 -3.37 -9.61 -12.22
C ALA A 47 -3.79 -9.77 -13.69
N ARG A 48 -4.44 -10.88 -14.05
CA ARG A 48 -4.84 -11.19 -15.43
C ARG A 48 -6.27 -10.77 -15.70
N THR A 49 -7.18 -11.08 -14.78
CA THR A 49 -8.62 -10.84 -14.93
C THR A 49 -9.05 -9.50 -14.32
N HIS A 50 -8.18 -8.85 -13.54
CA HIS A 50 -8.51 -7.68 -12.73
C HIS A 50 -9.70 -7.88 -11.78
N ARG A 51 -10.12 -9.13 -11.53
CA ARG A 51 -11.21 -9.45 -10.62
C ARG A 51 -10.80 -9.11 -9.19
N HIS A 52 -11.59 -8.26 -8.54
CA HIS A 52 -11.39 -7.86 -7.15
C HIS A 52 -11.65 -9.01 -6.18
N ILE A 53 -10.96 -9.02 -5.03
CA ILE A 53 -11.24 -9.95 -3.94
C ILE A 53 -12.70 -9.78 -3.46
N PRO A 54 -13.38 -10.87 -3.07
CA PRO A 54 -14.73 -10.76 -2.52
C PRO A 54 -14.71 -10.00 -1.20
N TYR A 55 -15.78 -9.27 -0.95
CA TYR A 55 -16.05 -8.69 0.37
C TYR A 55 -16.17 -9.80 1.42
N ARG A 56 -15.70 -9.52 2.65
CA ARG A 56 -15.78 -10.45 3.80
C ARG A 56 -15.92 -9.65 5.09
N ASP A 57 -16.94 -9.98 5.88
CA ASP A 57 -17.11 -9.49 7.24
C ASP A 57 -16.19 -10.20 8.25
N ASN A 58 -16.15 -9.72 9.49
CA ASN A 58 -15.38 -10.28 10.61
C ASN A 58 -13.87 -10.39 10.35
N LYS A 59 -13.30 -9.35 9.73
CA LYS A 59 -11.85 -9.20 9.64
C LYS A 59 -11.29 -8.70 10.96
N ASN A 60 -10.30 -9.41 11.51
CA ASN A 60 -9.48 -8.85 12.58
C ASN A 60 -8.85 -7.54 12.09
N LEU A 61 -8.84 -6.53 12.96
CA LEU A 61 -8.08 -5.30 12.74
C LEU A 61 -6.60 -5.67 12.51
N THR A 62 -6.06 -5.23 11.38
CA THR A 62 -4.64 -5.37 11.04
C THR A 62 -4.13 -4.01 10.59
N GLY A 63 -2.97 -3.61 11.11
CA GLY A 63 -2.42 -2.26 10.91
C GLY A 63 -2.49 -1.46 12.19
N THR A 64 -2.14 -0.18 12.10
CA THR A 64 -2.09 0.72 13.25
C THR A 64 -3.50 1.22 13.62
N ALA A 65 -3.77 1.36 14.92
CA ALA A 65 -5.02 1.89 15.48
C ALA A 65 -5.07 3.42 15.41
#